data_AF-A0A956V1A6-F1
#
_entry.id   AF-A0A956V1A6-F1
#
_cell.length_a   1.000
_cell.length_b   1.000
_cell.length_c   1.000
_cell.angle_alpha   90.00
_cell.angle_beta   90.00
_cell.angle_gamma   90.00
#
_symmetry.space_group_name_H-M   'P 1'
#
loop_
_entity.id
_entity.type
_entity.pdbx_description
1 polymer ?
#
loop_
_entity_poly.entity_id
_entity_poly.type
_entity_poly.pdbx_seq_one_letter_code
_entity_poly.pdbx_strand_id
1 'polypeptide(L)'
;MATEKQAKLWANRQRELFAVKMFAAGRDEELPDYDLLFDEAREKGTEISKEISALRDQIISVRKEHRITRWIGPDGIHLTEPRRWPNDPLFNAAY
;
A
#
# COMPACT_ATOMS: atom_id res chain seq x y z
N MET A 1 -3.09 -15.91 -13.08
CA MET A 1 -2.52 -14.55 -13.03
C MET A 1 -3.54 -13.61 -12.42
N ALA A 2 -3.07 -12.66 -11.62
CA ALA A 2 -3.89 -11.61 -11.06
C ALA A 2 -4.45 -10.70 -12.16
N THR A 3 -5.61 -10.12 -11.91
CA THR A 3 -6.08 -9.01 -12.75
C THR A 3 -5.16 -7.81 -12.57
N GLU A 4 -5.03 -6.97 -13.61
CA GLU A 4 -4.27 -5.72 -13.54
C GLU A 4 -4.69 -4.87 -12.33
N LYS A 5 -6.00 -4.78 -12.06
CA LYS A 5 -6.55 -4.05 -10.91
C LYS A 5 -6.08 -4.61 -9.56
N GLN A 6 -6.02 -5.94 -9.43
CA GLN A 6 -5.50 -6.59 -8.23
C GLN A 6 -3.99 -6.38 -8.08
N ALA A 7 -3.24 -6.46 -9.18
CA ALA A 7 -1.80 -6.24 -9.16
C ALA A 7 -1.44 -4.81 -8.71
N LYS A 8 -2.12 -3.80 -9.27
CA LYS A 8 -1.97 -2.39 -8.84
C LYS A 8 -2.29 -2.20 -7.36
N LEU A 9 -3.40 -2.80 -6.90
CA LEU A 9 -3.84 -2.69 -5.51
C LEU A 9 -2.85 -3.36 -4.55
N TRP A 10 -2.33 -4.54 -4.90
CA TRP A 10 -1.34 -5.24 -4.09
C TRP A 10 -0.03 -4.45 -3.98
N ALA A 11 0.48 -3.94 -5.11
CA ALA A 11 1.72 -3.15 -5.14
C ALA A 11 1.60 -1.88 -4.27
N ASN A 12 0.49 -1.16 -4.38
CA ASN A 12 0.23 0.01 -3.54
C ASN A 12 0.12 -0.35 -2.05
N ARG A 13 -0.51 -1.48 -1.71
CA ARG A 13 -0.63 -1.92 -0.31
C ARG A 13 0.72 -2.33 0.28
N GLN A 14 1.60 -2.94 -0.51
CA GLN A 14 2.95 -3.26 -0.07
C GLN A 14 3.76 -2.01 0.26
N ARG A 15 3.76 -1.03 -0.66
CA ARG A 15 4.44 0.24 -0.44
C ARG A 15 3.84 0.99 0.76
N GLU A 16 2.52 0.99 0.93
CA GLU A 16 1.88 1.62 2.12
C GLU A 16 2.34 0.92 3.42
N LEU A 17 2.35 -0.42 3.44
CA LEU A 17 2.82 -1.17 4.60
C LEU A 17 4.28 -0.87 4.92
N PHE A 18 5.14 -0.79 3.90
CA PHE A 18 6.54 -0.41 4.08
C PHE A 18 6.65 0.99 4.69
N ALA A 19 5.95 1.97 4.12
CA ALA A 19 5.96 3.35 4.61
C ALA A 19 5.51 3.46 6.07
N VAL A 20 4.43 2.75 6.43
CA VAL A 20 3.88 2.72 7.79
C VAL A 20 4.88 2.06 8.77
N LYS A 21 5.59 1.01 8.34
CA LYS A 21 6.64 0.37 9.15
C LYS A 21 7.87 1.26 9.34
N MET A 22 8.30 1.97 8.29
CA MET A 22 9.41 2.92 8.38
C MET A 22 9.08 4.08 9.32
N PHE A 23 7.87 4.64 9.20
CA PHE A 23 7.39 5.65 10.12
C PHE A 23 7.35 5.15 11.58
N ALA A 24 6.83 3.94 11.80
CA ALA A 24 6.81 3.30 13.12
C ALA A 24 8.22 3.13 13.70
N ALA A 25 9.22 2.92 12.85
CA ALA A 25 10.63 2.82 13.20
C ALA A 25 11.36 4.19 13.29
N GLY A 26 10.68 5.31 12.98
CA GLY A 26 11.29 6.63 12.91
C GLY A 26 12.30 6.79 11.78
N ARG A 27 12.17 6.00 10.71
CA ARG A 27 13.04 6.02 9.54
C ARG A 27 12.34 6.63 8.34
N ASP A 28 13.14 7.25 7.49
CA ASP A 28 12.73 7.77 6.18
C ASP A 28 13.56 7.03 5.13
N GLU A 29 13.02 5.92 4.62
CA GLU A 29 13.65 5.08 3.61
C GLU A 29 12.86 5.19 2.31
N GLU A 30 13.56 5.10 1.19
CA GLU A 30 12.95 5.12 -0.14
C GLU A 30 11.94 3.98 -0.28
N LEU A 31 10.78 4.29 -0.83
CA LEU A 31 9.74 3.29 -1.02
C LEU A 31 10.17 2.26 -2.04
N PRO A 32 9.77 0.99 -1.87
CA PRO A 32 10.00 -0.03 -2.89
C PRO A 32 9.47 0.41 -4.25
N ASP A 33 10.20 0.02 -5.30
CA ASP A 33 9.83 0.29 -6.69
C ASP A 33 8.44 -0.27 -7.00
N TYR A 34 7.58 0.58 -7.55
CA TYR A 34 6.21 0.22 -7.85
C TYR A 34 6.11 -0.76 -9.01
N ASP A 35 6.90 -0.57 -10.08
CA ASP A 35 6.81 -1.39 -11.29
C ASP A 35 7.29 -2.82 -10.99
N LEU A 36 8.35 -2.96 -10.17
CA LEU A 36 8.80 -4.27 -9.68
C LEU A 36 7.70 -4.99 -8.86
N LEU A 37 7.06 -4.28 -7.93
CA LEU A 37 5.97 -4.85 -7.13
C LEU A 37 4.74 -5.18 -7.98
N PHE A 38 4.46 -4.37 -9.00
CA PHE A 38 3.36 -4.61 -9.92
C PHE A 38 3.60 -5.85 -10.77
N ASP A 39 4.80 -6.02 -11.31
CA ASP A 39 5.18 -7.21 -12.08
C ASP A 39 5.14 -8.48 -11.21
N GLU A 40 5.68 -8.42 -9.98
CA GLU A 40 5.55 -9.51 -9.00
C GLU A 40 4.06 -9.85 -8.77
N ALA A 41 3.22 -8.84 -8.63
CA ALA A 41 1.80 -9.02 -8.41
C ALA A 41 1.06 -9.60 -9.62
N ARG A 42 1.52 -9.35 -10.86
CA ARG A 42 0.93 -9.95 -12.06
C ARG A 42 1.20 -11.45 -12.14
N GLU A 43 2.36 -11.88 -11.69
CA GLU A 43 2.73 -13.30 -11.65
C GLU A 43 1.94 -14.06 -10.58
N LYS A 44 1.44 -13.37 -9.55
CA LYS A 44 0.61 -13.98 -8.51
C LYS A 44 -0.69 -14.58 -9.07
N GLY A 45 -1.10 -15.67 -8.44
CA GLY A 45 -2.31 -16.41 -8.79
C GLY A 45 -3.60 -15.80 -8.23
N THR A 46 -4.64 -16.62 -8.15
CA THR A 46 -5.95 -16.26 -7.58
C THR A 46 -5.89 -15.90 -6.09
N GLU A 47 -4.79 -16.23 -5.41
CA GLU A 47 -4.59 -15.95 -3.98
C GLU A 47 -4.26 -14.48 -3.68
N ILE A 48 -3.96 -13.67 -4.70
CA ILE A 48 -3.64 -12.25 -4.52
C ILE A 48 -4.72 -11.48 -3.76
N SER A 49 -6.01 -11.85 -3.90
CA SER A 49 -7.10 -11.23 -3.15
C SER A 49 -7.00 -11.44 -1.65
N LYS A 50 -6.52 -12.62 -1.22
CA LYS A 50 -6.27 -12.92 0.19
C LYS A 50 -5.07 -12.13 0.70
N GLU A 51 -4.00 -12.05 -0.11
CA GLU A 51 -2.82 -11.24 0.23
C GLU A 51 -3.17 -9.75 0.37
N ILE A 52 -3.98 -9.20 -0.53
CA ILE A 52 -4.45 -7.80 -0.44
C ILE A 52 -5.20 -7.56 0.87
N SER A 53 -6.08 -8.49 1.27
CA SER A 53 -6.80 -8.40 2.53
C SER A 53 -5.85 -8.48 3.73
N ALA A 54 -4.89 -9.40 3.71
CA ALA A 54 -3.88 -9.54 4.75
C ALA A 54 -3.01 -8.28 4.89
N LEU A 55 -2.59 -7.68 3.77
CA LEU A 55 -1.83 -6.42 3.77
C LEU A 55 -2.64 -5.28 4.39
N ARG A 56 -3.94 -5.18 4.06
CA ARG A 56 -4.84 -4.20 4.67
C ARG A 56 -4.89 -4.36 6.19
N ASP A 57 -5.05 -5.58 6.67
CA ASP A 57 -5.14 -5.86 8.12
C ASP A 57 -3.83 -5.54 8.83
N GLN A 58 -2.68 -5.87 8.22
CA GLN A 58 -1.36 -5.49 8.73
C GLN A 58 -1.18 -3.97 8.82
N ILE A 59 -1.55 -3.22 7.77
CA ILE A 59 -1.49 -1.76 7.78
C ILE A 59 -2.32 -1.19 8.93
N ILE A 60 -3.55 -1.69 9.11
CA ILE A 60 -4.43 -1.25 10.19
C ILE A 60 -3.82 -1.59 11.56
N SER A 61 -3.24 -2.77 11.71
CA SER A 61 -2.61 -3.20 12.96
C SER A 61 -1.44 -2.29 13.34
N VAL A 62 -0.48 -2.07 12.43
CA VAL A 62 0.70 -1.23 12.70
C VAL A 62 0.27 0.21 13.02
N ARG A 63 -0.70 0.75 12.27
CA ARG A 63 -1.24 2.10 12.55
C ARG A 63 -1.85 2.19 13.96
N LYS A 64 -2.60 1.17 14.39
CA LYS A 64 -3.20 1.14 15.74
C LYS A 64 -2.13 1.05 16.83
N GLU A 65 -1.17 0.15 16.66
CA GLU A 65 -0.09 -0.09 17.63
C GLU A 65 0.76 1.16 17.87
N HIS A 66 1.13 1.86 16.79
CA HIS A 66 1.98 3.05 16.86
C HIS A 66 1.20 4.38 16.87
N ARG A 67 -0.13 4.34 17.01
CA ARG A 67 -1.04 5.52 16.98
C ARG A 67 -0.81 6.43 15.77
N ILE A 68 -0.55 5.84 14.60
CA ILE A 68 -0.28 6.56 13.36
C ILE A 68 -1.59 7.04 12.75
N THR A 69 -1.90 8.31 12.97
CA THR A 69 -3.11 8.96 12.43
C THR A 69 -2.89 9.69 11.12
N ARG A 70 -1.62 9.88 10.72
CA ARG A 70 -1.23 10.60 9.49
C ARG A 70 -1.28 9.69 8.25
N TRP A 71 -1.51 10.29 7.09
CA TRP A 71 -1.42 9.60 5.81
C TRP A 71 0.00 9.69 5.26
N ILE A 72 0.45 8.64 4.58
CA ILE A 72 1.77 8.58 3.95
C ILE A 72 1.55 8.45 2.45
N GLY A 73 2.18 9.36 1.70
CA GLY A 73 2.11 9.45 0.26
C GLY A 73 2.98 8.41 -0.44
N PRO A 74 2.84 8.30 -1.77
CA PRO A 74 3.64 7.41 -2.61
C PRO A 74 5.11 7.84 -2.76
N ASP A 75 5.47 8.98 -2.20
CA ASP A 75 6.80 9.58 -2.07
C ASP A 75 7.38 9.44 -0.65
N GLY A 76 6.64 8.79 0.27
CA GLY A 76 7.03 8.67 1.68
C GLY A 76 6.66 9.90 2.52
N ILE A 77 6.16 10.98 1.90
CA ILE A 77 5.86 12.25 2.58
C ILE A 77 4.50 12.18 3.27
N HIS A 78 4.38 12.86 4.41
CA HIS A 78 3.10 12.97 5.12
C HIS A 78 2.09 13.81 4.34
N LEU A 79 0.90 13.25 4.16
CA LEU A 79 -0.21 13.94 3.53
C LEU A 79 -1.24 14.36 4.58
N THR A 80 -1.79 15.56 4.38
CA THR A 80 -2.94 16.08 5.13
C THR A 80 -4.25 15.39 4.71
N GLU A 81 -4.32 14.89 3.48
CA GLU A 81 -5.47 14.19 2.93
C GLU A 81 -5.26 12.66 2.85
N PRO A 82 -6.33 11.86 3.02
CA PRO A 82 -6.28 10.42 2.78
C PRO A 82 -5.90 10.05 1.35
N ARG A 83 -5.00 9.07 1.22
CA ARG A 83 -4.88 8.15 0.06
C ARG A 83 -4.83 8.78 -1.34
N ARG A 84 -3.94 9.75 -1.58
CA ARG A 84 -3.56 10.12 -2.96
C ARG A 84 -2.48 9.17 -3.51
N TRP A 85 -2.77 7.88 -3.55
CA TRP A 85 -1.88 6.91 -4.18
C TRP A 85 -2.25 6.79 -5.67
N PRO A 86 -1.33 7.06 -6.61
CA PRO A 86 -1.62 6.88 -8.03
C PRO A 86 -2.06 5.44 -8.26
N ASN A 87 -3.19 5.27 -8.94
CA ASN A 87 -3.78 3.98 -9.31
C ASN A 87 -4.46 3.15 -8.19
N ASP A 88 -4.85 3.74 -7.05
CA ASP A 88 -5.73 3.03 -6.10
C ASP A 88 -7.16 2.87 -6.70
N PRO A 89 -7.65 1.64 -6.92
CA PRO A 89 -8.98 1.42 -7.48
C PRO A 89 -10.14 1.90 -6.59
N LEU A 90 -9.91 2.21 -5.32
CA LEU A 90 -10.88 2.83 -4.43
C LEU A 90 -10.95 4.37 -4.59
N PHE A 91 -9.93 4.98 -5.20
CA PHE A 91 -9.92 6.40 -5.51
C PHE A 91 -10.90 6.74 -6.65
N ASN A 92 -10.96 5.91 -7.70
CA ASN A 92 -11.90 6.07 -8.82
C ASN A 92 -13.34 5.60 -8.52
N ALA A 93 -13.66 5.25 -7.26
CA ALA A 93 -15.01 4.81 -6.87
C ALA A 93 -15.80 5.87 -6.09
N ALA A 94 -15.26 7.09 -5.93
CA ALA A 94 -15.84 8.14 -5.10
C ALA A 94 -16.27 9.42 -5.87
N TYR A 95 -16.41 9.35 -7.21
CA TYR A 95 -17.07 10.39 -8.00
C TYR A 95 -17.98 9.77 -9.06
#